data_AF-A0A815I378-F1
#
_entry.id   AF-A0A815I378-F1
#
_cell.length_a   1.000
_cell.length_b   1.000
_cell.length_c   1.000
_cell.angle_alpha   90.00
_cell.angle_beta   90.00
_cell.angle_gamma   90.00
#
_symmetry.space_group_name_H-M   'P 1'
#
loop_
_entity.id
_entity.type
_entity.pdbx_description
1 polymer ?
#
loop_
_entity_poly.entity_id
_entity_poly.type
_entity_poly.pdbx_seq_one_letter_code
_entity_poly.pdbx_strand_id
1 'polypeptide(L)'
;MVLGDLGQRLSSALRQLSKETIINEKVFDDTLGKICRALLEADVNIRLVKRLRENVKQAINLEEIAVGLNKRQLILQIVIRELVRLIDFEVKPWEPVKNKCNIVMFVGLQGSGKTTT
;
A
#
# COMPACT_ATOMS: atom_id res chain seq x y z
N MET A 1 -0.08 8.54 -16.47
CA MET A 1 -1.16 9.27 -15.75
C MET A 1 -2.00 8.37 -14.83
N VAL A 2 -1.67 7.07 -14.66
CA VAL A 2 -2.44 6.13 -13.83
C VAL A 2 -2.08 6.21 -12.33
N LEU A 3 -0.79 6.36 -12.00
CA LEU A 3 -0.34 6.44 -10.60
C LEU A 3 -0.86 7.68 -9.86
N GLY A 4 -1.03 8.80 -10.57
CA GLY A 4 -1.56 10.04 -9.99
C GLY A 4 -3.00 9.90 -9.52
N ASP A 5 -3.85 9.22 -10.30
CA ASP A 5 -5.25 8.96 -9.93
C ASP A 5 -5.34 7.99 -8.75
N LEU A 6 -4.56 6.90 -8.75
CA LEU A 6 -4.46 5.99 -7.61
C LEU A 6 -4.07 6.73 -6.32
N GLY A 7 -3.04 7.57 -6.38
CA GLY A 7 -2.58 8.37 -5.25
C GLY A 7 -3.68 9.30 -4.71
N GLN A 8 -4.46 9.91 -5.59
CA GLN A 8 -5.60 10.75 -5.21
C GLN A 8 -6.73 9.95 -4.56
N ARG A 9 -7.09 8.78 -5.11
CA ARG A 9 -8.14 7.91 -4.55
C ARG A 9 -7.77 7.39 -3.17
N LEU A 10 -6.52 6.92 -3.00
CA LEU A 10 -6.00 6.48 -1.71
C LEU A 10 -5.98 7.63 -0.70
N SER A 11 -5.45 8.79 -1.07
CA SER A 11 -5.40 9.97 -0.20
C SER A 11 -6.81 10.41 0.22
N SER A 12 -7.78 10.33 -0.69
CA SER A 12 -9.18 10.68 -0.41
C SER A 12 -9.84 9.71 0.55
N ALA A 13 -9.63 8.40 0.38
CA ALA A 13 -10.14 7.37 1.29
C ALA A 13 -9.56 7.54 2.71
N LEU A 14 -8.26 7.80 2.82
CA LEU A 14 -7.61 8.03 4.11
C LEU A 14 -8.04 9.34 4.78
N ARG A 15 -8.27 10.40 3.99
CA ARG A 15 -8.82 11.68 4.50
C ARG A 15 -10.27 11.56 4.99
N GLN A 16 -11.07 10.66 4.39
CA GLN A 16 -12.42 10.39 4.90
C GLN A 16 -12.34 9.73 6.27
N LEU A 17 -11.46 8.73 6.43
CA LEU A 17 -11.24 8.06 7.71
C LEU A 17 -10.76 9.02 8.81
N SER A 18 -9.94 10.02 8.47
CA SER A 18 -9.44 10.99 9.46
C SER A 18 -10.48 12.03 9.89
N LYS A 19 -11.48 12.32 9.04
CA LYS A 19 -12.58 13.26 9.36
C LYS A 19 -13.66 12.66 10.24
N GLU A 20 -13.82 11.34 10.25
CA GLU A 20 -14.84 10.67 11.05
C GLU A 20 -14.54 10.80 12.55
N THR A 21 -15.54 11.26 13.32
CA THR A 21 -15.42 11.51 14.77
C THR A 21 -15.42 10.20 15.55
N ILE A 22 -16.16 9.19 15.07
CA ILE A 22 -16.28 7.87 15.68
C ILE A 22 -16.01 6.83 14.59
N ILE A 23 -14.94 6.04 14.75
CA ILE A 23 -14.65 4.94 13.83
C ILE A 23 -15.35 3.67 14.34
N ASN A 24 -16.45 3.34 13.66
CA ASN A 24 -17.15 2.08 13.80
C ASN A 24 -16.62 1.05 12.79
N GLU A 25 -16.88 -0.24 13.05
CA GLU A 25 -16.47 -1.34 12.17
C GLU A 25 -16.96 -1.15 10.72
N LYS A 26 -18.18 -0.65 10.56
CA LYS A 26 -18.75 -0.33 9.24
C LYS A 26 -17.93 0.70 8.45
N VAL A 27 -17.55 1.81 9.11
CA VAL A 27 -16.76 2.89 8.48
C VAL A 27 -15.38 2.37 8.08
N PHE A 28 -14.79 1.53 8.93
CA PHE A 28 -13.52 0.88 8.66
C PHE A 28 -13.60 -0.06 7.44
N ASP A 29 -14.58 -0.96 7.40
CA ASP A 29 -14.76 -1.89 6.29
C ASP A 29 -15.09 -1.18 4.97
N ASP A 30 -15.88 -0.11 5.01
CA ASP A 30 -16.18 0.73 3.84
C ASP A 30 -14.91 1.41 3.30
N THR A 31 -14.06 1.93 4.20
CA THR A 31 -12.80 2.58 3.82
C THR A 31 -11.82 1.57 3.23
N LEU A 32 -11.68 0.40 3.86
CA LEU A 32 -10.84 -0.68 3.36
C LEU A 32 -11.33 -1.19 2.00
N GLY A 33 -12.66 -1.25 1.80
CA GLY A 33 -13.27 -1.56 0.51
C GLY A 33 -12.93 -0.56 -0.59
N LYS A 34 -12.95 0.75 -0.30
CA LYS A 34 -12.54 1.80 -1.25
C LYS A 34 -11.07 1.68 -1.65
N ILE A 35 -10.19 1.41 -0.69
CA ILE A 35 -8.75 1.19 -0.94
C ILE A 35 -8.56 -0.04 -1.83
N CYS A 36 -9.22 -1.15 -1.53
CA CYS A 36 -9.12 -2.37 -2.33
C CYS A 36 -9.63 -2.15 -3.76
N ARG A 37 -10.74 -1.42 -3.96
CA ARG A 37 -11.25 -1.08 -5.30
C ARG A 37 -10.25 -0.23 -6.07
N ALA A 38 -9.68 0.80 -5.44
CA ALA A 38 -8.69 1.66 -6.08
C ALA A 38 -7.44 0.87 -6.52
N LEU A 39 -7.00 -0.10 -5.73
CA LEU A 39 -5.88 -0.98 -6.09
C LEU A 39 -6.23 -1.89 -7.27
N LEU A 40 -7.44 -2.47 -7.29
CA LEU A 40 -7.88 -3.32 -8.40
C LEU A 40 -8.05 -2.54 -9.71
N GLU A 41 -8.55 -1.30 -9.64
CA GLU A 41 -8.66 -0.40 -10.80
C GLU A 41 -7.29 0.02 -11.35
N ALA A 42 -6.24 -0.06 -10.52
CA ALA A 42 -4.86 0.21 -10.90
C ALA A 42 -4.09 -1.04 -11.33
N ASP A 43 -4.80 -2.11 -11.73
CA ASP A 43 -4.24 -3.39 -12.21
C ASP A 43 -3.36 -4.13 -11.18
N VAL A 44 -3.56 -3.89 -9.88
CA VAL A 44 -2.87 -4.66 -8.83
C VAL A 44 -3.46 -6.07 -8.74
N ASN A 45 -2.59 -7.07 -8.60
CA ASN A 45 -3.00 -8.48 -8.52
C ASN A 45 -4.00 -8.72 -7.38
N ILE A 46 -5.15 -9.31 -7.68
CA ILE A 46 -6.21 -9.58 -6.70
C ILE A 46 -5.75 -10.43 -5.51
N ARG A 47 -4.75 -11.30 -5.68
CA ARG A 47 -4.16 -12.09 -4.58
C ARG A 47 -3.44 -11.19 -3.57
N LEU A 48 -2.74 -10.15 -4.04
CA LEU A 48 -2.07 -9.18 -3.19
C LEU A 48 -3.09 -8.30 -2.45
N VAL A 49 -4.14 -7.85 -3.16
CA VAL A 49 -5.22 -7.06 -2.56
C VAL A 49 -5.95 -7.85 -1.47
N LYS A 50 -6.27 -9.13 -1.74
CA LYS A 50 -6.90 -10.02 -0.76
C LYS A 50 -6.02 -10.20 0.48
N ARG A 51 -4.72 -10.45 0.28
CA ARG A 51 -3.76 -10.59 1.38
C ARG A 51 -3.66 -9.33 2.22
N LEU A 52 -3.60 -8.15 1.59
CA LEU A 52 -3.61 -6.87 2.31
C LEU A 52 -4.87 -6.72 3.15
N ARG A 53 -6.05 -7.03 2.61
CA ARG A 53 -7.31 -6.93 3.35
C ARG A 53 -7.32 -7.85 4.57
N GLU A 54 -6.85 -9.08 4.43
CA GLU A 54 -6.75 -10.06 5.52
C GLU A 54 -5.77 -9.61 6.60
N ASN A 55 -4.56 -9.19 6.21
CA ASN A 55 -3.55 -8.69 7.14
C ASN A 55 -4.03 -7.48 7.94
N VAL A 56 -4.67 -6.51 7.28
CA VAL A 56 -5.18 -5.30 7.94
C VAL A 56 -6.30 -5.66 8.92
N LYS A 57 -7.21 -6.59 8.57
CA LYS A 57 -8.26 -7.07 9.49
C LYS A 57 -7.69 -7.81 10.69
N GLN A 58 -6.65 -8.62 10.51
CA GLN A 58 -5.99 -9.34 11.60
C GLN A 58 -5.18 -8.41 12.52
N ALA A 59 -4.57 -7.36 11.97
CA ALA A 59 -3.75 -6.42 12.72
C ALA A 59 -4.56 -5.44 13.59
N ILE A 60 -5.88 -5.39 13.42
CA ILE A 60 -6.76 -4.46 14.13
C ILE A 60 -7.65 -5.24 15.06
N ASN A 61 -7.34 -5.19 16.36
CA ASN A 61 -8.27 -5.61 17.40
C ASN A 61 -9.08 -4.39 17.87
N LEU A 62 -10.30 -4.19 17.35
CA LEU A 62 -11.09 -2.98 17.59
C LEU A 62 -11.46 -2.76 19.06
N GLU A 63 -11.40 -3.80 19.89
CA GLU A 63 -11.74 -3.81 21.31
C GLU A 63 -10.57 -3.39 22.21
N GLU A 64 -9.33 -3.68 21.83
CA GLU A 64 -8.12 -3.35 22.61
C GLU A 64 -7.56 -1.95 22.31
N ILE A 65 -8.03 -1.29 21.24
CA ILE A 65 -7.48 -0.01 20.83
C ILE A 65 -8.01 1.11 21.73
N ALA A 66 -7.10 1.74 22.47
CA ALA A 66 -7.36 2.87 23.36
C ALA A 66 -8.34 3.89 22.74
N VAL A 67 -9.41 4.18 23.47
CA VAL A 67 -10.53 5.02 23.02
C VAL A 67 -10.07 6.44 22.70
N GLY A 68 -10.49 7.00 21.57
CA GLY A 68 -10.29 8.41 21.20
C GLY A 68 -9.37 8.64 19.99
N LEU A 69 -8.61 9.75 20.01
CA LEU A 69 -7.74 10.20 18.92
C LEU A 69 -6.70 9.14 18.48
N ASN A 70 -6.21 8.34 19.43
CA ASN A 70 -5.23 7.28 19.15
C ASN A 70 -5.79 6.17 18.24
N LYS A 71 -7.10 5.88 18.29
CA LYS A 71 -7.70 4.81 17.47
C LYS A 71 -7.61 5.11 15.97
N ARG A 72 -7.87 6.36 15.58
CA ARG A 72 -7.85 6.78 14.17
C ARG A 72 -6.43 6.77 13.59
N GLN A 73 -5.50 7.34 14.36
CA GLN A 73 -4.09 7.38 14.01
C GLN A 73 -3.51 5.98 13.85
N LEU A 74 -3.86 5.07 14.77
CA LEU A 74 -3.38 3.69 14.76
C LEU A 74 -3.87 2.92 13.53
N ILE A 75 -5.16 3.01 13.21
CA ILE A 75 -5.73 2.35 12.02
C ILE A 75 -5.04 2.88 10.75
N LEU A 76 -4.87 4.20 10.63
CA LEU A 76 -4.17 4.82 9.52
C LEU A 76 -2.74 4.28 9.39
N GLN A 77 -2.00 4.21 10.50
CA GLN A 77 -0.64 3.68 10.50
C GLN A 77 -0.58 2.21 10.10
N ILE A 78 -1.51 1.39 10.56
CA ILE A 78 -1.59 -0.03 10.19
C ILE A 78 -1.82 -0.17 8.68
N VAL A 79 -2.77 0.58 8.12
CA VAL A 79 -3.07 0.54 6.68
C VAL A 79 -1.85 0.97 5.85
N ILE A 80 -1.20 2.07 6.22
CA ILE A 80 0.02 2.54 5.52
C ILE A 80 1.12 1.49 5.64
N ARG A 81 1.33 0.91 6.83
CA ARG A 81 2.34 -0.13 7.04
C ARG A 81 2.11 -1.34 6.15
N GLU A 82 0.87 -1.81 6.03
CA GLU A 82 0.55 -2.95 5.16
C GLU A 82 0.66 -2.60 3.66
N LEU A 83 0.36 -1.36 3.27
CA LEU A 83 0.62 -0.89 1.90
C LEU A 83 2.12 -0.84 1.59
N VAL A 84 2.95 -0.39 2.53
CA VAL A 84 4.41 -0.39 2.38
C VAL A 84 4.93 -1.81 2.30
N ARG A 85 4.45 -2.73 3.14
CA ARG A 85 4.83 -4.16 3.11
C ARG A 85 4.50 -4.87 1.79
N LEU A 86 3.53 -4.38 1.02
CA LEU A 86 3.25 -4.93 -0.31
C LEU A 86 4.33 -4.56 -1.35
N ILE A 87 5.00 -3.41 -1.16
CA ILE A 87 5.93 -2.82 -2.12
C ILE A 87 7.38 -3.09 -1.69
N ASP A 88 7.64 -3.10 -0.39
CA ASP A 88 8.96 -3.30 0.16
C ASP A 88 9.32 -4.79 0.19
N PHE A 89 10.45 -5.12 -0.41
CA PHE A 89 10.97 -6.48 -0.49
C PHE A 89 12.14 -6.71 0.48
N GLU A 90 12.49 -5.72 1.31
CA GLU A 90 13.62 -5.74 2.26
C GLU A 90 14.99 -6.04 1.62
N VAL A 91 15.07 -6.02 0.28
CA VAL A 91 16.32 -6.25 -0.46
C VAL A 91 17.02 -4.91 -0.67
N LYS A 92 18.27 -4.81 -0.21
CA LYS A 92 19.10 -3.65 -0.52
C LYS A 92 19.34 -3.55 -2.04
N PRO A 93 19.15 -2.39 -2.66
CA PRO A 93 19.52 -2.17 -4.05
C PRO A 93 21.00 -2.52 -4.26
N TRP A 94 21.31 -3.08 -5.43
CA TRP A 94 22.70 -3.31 -5.80
C TRP A 94 23.42 -1.98 -6.00
N GLU A 95 24.65 -1.89 -5.49
CA GLU A 95 25.50 -0.71 -5.61
C GLU A 95 26.78 -1.06 -6.40
N PRO A 96 27.19 -0.23 -7.37
CA PRO A 96 28.40 -0.46 -8.14
C PRO A 96 29.66 -0.30 -7.27
N VAL A 97 30.65 -1.17 -7.51
CA VAL A 97 31.94 -1.10 -6.81
C VAL A 97 32.88 -0.17 -7.58
N LYS A 98 33.41 0.86 -6.90
CA LYS A 98 34.42 1.76 -7.47
C LYS A 98 35.68 0.99 -7.86
N ASN A 99 36.34 1.43 -8.95
CA ASN A 99 37.59 0.85 -9.47
C ASN A 99 37.49 -0.64 -9.87
N LYS A 100 36.28 -1.13 -10.17
CA LYS A 100 36.04 -2.45 -10.76
C LYS A 100 35.16 -2.32 -12.00
N CYS A 101 35.26 -3.29 -12.91
CA CYS A 101 34.32 -3.42 -14.01
C CYS A 101 32.98 -3.95 -13.47
N ASN A 102 31.93 -3.15 -13.56
CA ASN A 102 30.58 -3.53 -13.15
C ASN A 102 29.77 -3.91 -14.39
N ILE A 103 29.54 -5.20 -14.61
CA ILE A 103 28.77 -5.71 -15.75
C ILE A 103 27.30 -5.86 -15.32
N VAL A 104 26.40 -5.13 -15.98
CA VAL A 104 24.95 -5.16 -15.71
C VAL A 104 24.22 -5.69 -16.94
N MET A 105 23.39 -6.72 -16.74
CA MET A 105 22.58 -7.32 -17.81
C MET A 105 21.12 -6.88 -17.67
N PHE A 106 20.59 -6.22 -18.69
CA PHE A 106 19.17 -5.82 -18.74
C PHE A 106 18.33 -6.95 -19.32
N VAL A 107 17.41 -7.48 -18.52
CA VAL A 107 16.51 -8.58 -18.89
C VAL A 107 15.06 -8.15 -18.71
N GLY A 108 14.14 -8.75 -19.49
CA GLY A 108 12.73 -8.39 -19.46
C GLY A 108 11.98 -8.76 -20.74
N LEU A 109 10.65 -8.70 -20.69
CA LEU A 109 9.76 -9.05 -21.80
C LEU A 109 9.92 -8.10 -23.00
N GLN A 110 9.39 -8.49 -24.16
CA GLN A 110 9.40 -7.62 -25.35
C GLN A 110 8.65 -6.32 -25.05
N GLY A 111 9.21 -5.18 -25.44
CA GLY A 111 8.61 -3.87 -25.17
C GLY A 111 8.76 -3.37 -23.72
N SER A 112 9.45 -4.09 -22.83
CA SER A 112 9.65 -3.67 -21.42
C SER A 112 10.67 -2.55 -21.22
N GLY A 113 11.07 -1.84 -22.28
CA GLY A 113 12.02 -0.73 -22.18
C GLY A 113 13.49 -1.10 -22.00
N LYS A 114 13.94 -2.35 -22.19
CA LYS A 114 15.35 -2.77 -21.96
C LYS A 114 16.42 -1.87 -22.62
N THR A 115 16.11 -1.23 -23.74
CA THR A 115 17.02 -0.34 -24.47
C THR A 115 16.83 1.14 -24.09
N THR A 116 15.70 1.47 -23.44
CA THR A 116 15.30 2.82 -23.05
C THR A 116 15.65 3.13 -21.59
N THR A 117 15.50 2.13 -20.71
CA THR A 117 15.61 2.24 -19.25
C THR A 117 17.04 2.52 -18.80
#